data_AF-A0A372J9T3-F1
#
_entry.id   AF-A0A372J9T3-F1
#
_cell.length_a   1.000
_cell.length_b   1.000
_cell.length_c   1.000
_cell.angle_alpha   90.00
_cell.angle_beta   90.00
_cell.angle_gamma   90.00
#
_symmetry.space_group_name_H-M   'P 1'
#
loop_
_entity.id
_entity.type
_entity.pdbx_description
1 polymer ?
#
loop_
_entity_poly.entity_id
_entity_poly.type
_entity_poly.pdbx_seq_one_letter_code
_entity_poly.pdbx_strand_id
1 'polypeptide(L)' 'AGGTGPGGGGNGLAGLRERVGAAGGTLRADPSGPGFLLAATVPVATGGE' A
#
# COMPACT_ATOMS: atom_id res chain seq x y z
N ALA A 1 -11.45 20.47 -11.54
CA ALA A 1 -9.97 20.51 -11.49
C ALA A 1 -9.56 20.30 -10.04
N GLY A 2 -8.92 19.17 -9.73
CA GLY A 2 -8.47 18.82 -8.37
C GLY A 2 -7.14 19.50 -8.05
N GLY A 3 -7.07 20.14 -6.88
CA GLY A 3 -6.00 21.07 -6.51
C GLY A 3 -4.62 20.44 -6.32
N THR A 4 -3.61 21.10 -6.88
CA THR A 4 -2.17 20.89 -6.67
C THR A 4 -1.66 21.83 -5.56
N GLY A 5 -1.86 21.45 -4.30
CA GLY A 5 -1.22 22.09 -3.15
C GLY A 5 -0.02 21.27 -2.65
N PRO A 6 1.15 21.88 -2.36
CA PRO A 6 2.26 21.18 -1.73
C PRO A 6 2.02 21.08 -0.22
N GLY A 7 1.75 19.89 0.33
CA GLY A 7 1.71 19.74 1.80
C GLY A 7 0.99 18.51 2.32
N GLY A 8 1.76 17.58 2.89
CA GLY A 8 1.27 16.45 3.68
C GLY A 8 1.25 15.13 2.91
N GLY A 9 2.35 14.37 2.98
CA GLY A 9 2.33 12.97 2.57
C GLY A 9 1.25 12.23 3.37
N GLY A 10 0.22 11.72 2.68
CA GLY A 10 -0.85 10.99 3.36
C GLY A 10 -0.31 9.71 4.03
N ASN A 11 -0.87 9.35 5.19
CA ASN A 11 -0.46 8.16 5.94
C ASN A 11 -0.93 6.83 5.32
N GLY A 12 -1.60 6.88 4.16
CA GLY A 12 -2.23 5.72 3.53
C GLY A 12 -1.22 4.60 3.19
N LEU A 13 -0.09 4.95 2.58
CA LEU A 13 0.93 3.97 2.19
C LEU A 13 1.67 3.39 3.41
N ALA A 14 1.98 4.22 4.39
CA ALA A 14 2.62 3.80 5.65
C ALA A 14 1.72 2.79 6.39
N GLY A 15 0.45 3.14 6.62
CA GLY A 15 -0.50 2.26 7.31
C GLY A 15 -0.82 0.99 6.50
N LEU A 16 -0.82 1.05 5.17
CA LEU A 16 -0.96 -0.16 4.36
C LEU A 16 0.26 -1.08 4.50
N ARG A 17 1.48 -0.51 4.52
CA ARG A 17 2.73 -1.26 4.70
C ARG A 17 2.76 -1.97 6.05
N GLU A 18 2.34 -1.28 7.11
CA GLU A 18 2.20 -1.85 8.46
C GLU A 18 1.25 -3.06 8.46
N ARG A 19 0.04 -2.90 7.91
CA ARG A 19 -0.96 -3.99 7.86
C ARG A 19 -0.50 -5.18 7.03
N VAL A 20 0.09 -4.95 5.87
CA VAL A 20 0.63 -6.03 5.02
C VAL A 20 1.76 -6.77 5.75
N GLY A 21 2.66 -6.04 6.43
CA GLY A 21 3.71 -6.66 7.25
C GLY A 21 3.16 -7.45 8.43
N ALA A 22 2.14 -6.93 9.14
CA ALA A 22 1.47 -7.63 10.23
C ALA A 22 0.81 -8.94 9.77
N ALA A 23 0.33 -8.99 8.52
CA ALA A 23 -0.21 -10.20 7.89
C ALA A 23 0.88 -11.17 7.36
N GLY A 24 2.17 -10.88 7.57
CA GLY A 24 3.28 -11.69 7.04
C GLY A 24 3.50 -11.51 5.53
N GLY A 25 2.96 -10.44 4.95
CA GLY A 25 3.07 -10.14 3.54
C GLY A 25 4.18 -9.15 3.19
N THR A 26 4.24 -8.80 1.90
CA THR A 26 5.15 -7.78 1.37
C THR A 26 4.40 -6.77 0.50
N LEU A 27 4.82 -5.51 0.52
CA LEU A 27 4.24 -4.41 -0.26
C LEU A 27 5.31 -3.70 -1.06
N ARG A 28 5.07 -3.51 -2.36
CA ARG A 28 5.83 -2.63 -3.26
C ARG A 28 4.94 -1.50 -3.77
N ALA A 29 5.53 -0.31 -3.85
CA ALA A 29 4.86 0.90 -4.24
C ALA A 29 5.83 1.74 -5.04
N ASP A 30 5.59 1.83 -6.34
CA ASP A 30 6.49 2.47 -7.28
C ASP A 30 5.70 3.36 -8.23
N PRO A 31 6.26 4.51 -8.66
CA PRO A 31 5.71 5.27 -9.76
C PRO A 31 5.59 4.38 -11.01
N SER A 32 4.48 4.51 -11.74
CA SER A 32 4.23 3.76 -12.97
C SER A 32 3.50 4.65 -13.97
N GLY A 33 4.24 5.13 -14.98
CA GLY A 33 3.72 6.05 -15.98
C GLY A 33 3.15 7.33 -15.35
N PRO A 34 1.92 7.76 -15.70
CA PRO A 34 1.31 8.95 -15.13
C PRO A 34 0.77 8.74 -13.70
N GLY A 35 0.93 7.55 -13.10
CA GLY A 35 0.36 7.20 -11.80
C GLY A 35 1.30 6.35 -10.95
N PHE A 36 0.70 5.52 -10.09
CA PHE A 36 1.41 4.62 -9.19
C PHE A 36 0.93 3.18 -9.38
N LEU A 37 1.86 2.23 -9.26
CA LEU A 37 1.56 0.82 -9.16
C LEU A 37 1.80 0.36 -7.73
N LEU A 38 0.83 -0.39 -7.21
CA LEU A 38 0.88 -0.98 -5.88
C LEU A 38 0.74 -2.49 -6.01
N ALA A 39 1.71 -3.23 -5.48
CA ALA A 39 1.70 -4.69 -5.50
C ALA A 39 1.87 -5.23 -4.07
N ALA A 40 0.89 -6.00 -3.61
CA ALA A 40 0.93 -6.66 -2.31
C ALA A 40 0.89 -8.19 -2.49
N THR A 41 1.72 -8.89 -1.73
CA THR A 41 1.64 -10.34 -1.57
C THR A 41 1.28 -10.60 -0.13
N VAL A 42 0.18 -11.32 0.10
CA VAL A 42 -0.33 -11.62 1.45
C VAL A 42 -0.57 -13.13 1.52
N PRO A 43 -0.05 -13.82 2.55
CA PRO A 43 -0.39 -15.21 2.80
C PRO A 43 -1.90 -15.38 2.95
N VAL A 44 -2.48 -16.36 2.25
CA VAL A 44 -3.87 -16.76 2.47
C VAL A 44 -3.85 -17.79 3.60
N ALA A 45 -4.58 -17.53 4.67
CA ALA A 45 -4.77 -18.53 5.72
C ALA A 45 -5.48 -19.75 5.11
N THR A 46 -4.90 -20.94 5.26
CA THR A 46 -5.67 -22.17 5.21
C THR A 46 -6.56 -22.14 6.43
N GLY A 47 -7.85 -21.84 6.26
CA GLY A 47 -8.80 -21.61 7.36
C GLY A 47 -8.58 -22.58 8.52
N GLY A 48 -8.35 -22.01 9.71
CA GLY A 48 -8.42 -22.70 10.99
C GLY A 48 -9.63 -22.16 11.73
N GLU A 49 -10.61 -23.06 11.91
CA GLU A 49 -11.97 -22.92 12.49
C GLU A 49 -13.08 -22.36 11.60
#